data_AF-A0A8F4J7N4-F1
#
_entry.id   AF-A0A8F4J7N4-F1
#
_cell.length_a   1.000
_cell.length_b   1.000
_cell.length_c   1.000
_cell.angle_alpha   90.00
_cell.angle_beta   90.00
_cell.angle_gamma   90.00
#
_symmetry.space_group_name_H-M   'P 1'
#
loop_
_entity.id
_entity.type
_entity.pdbx_description
1 polymer ?
#
loop_
_entity_poly.entity_id
_entity_poly.type
_entity_poly.pdbx_seq_one_letter_code
_entity_poly.pdbx_strand_id
1 'polypeptide(L)'
;MAAIDRGDLPADLRIVLRRHPTDNPGRWDRFEGVAAVAFDDPGAVGAQAVRPGQVDLGRDQIVGLCSSLAHTDVHVSVSSTMTLDGAFFDKPQLGPAYDRRGQARHRRRARDLYAREHFLPIVASGGLELSASPEELVGQVRSGLARPERLQAERRTMLEALCTATDGRAIERVADEVGRFVQEHATA
;
A
#
# COMPACT_ATOMS: atom_id res chain seq x y z
N MET A 1 -11.13 -13.98 9.29
CA MET A 1 -12.41 -13.40 9.72
C MET A 1 -12.68 -13.51 11.20
N ALA A 2 -12.02 -14.42 11.92
CA ALA A 2 -12.20 -14.61 13.36
C ALA A 2 -12.24 -13.34 14.24
N ALA A 3 -11.54 -12.25 13.89
CA ALA A 3 -11.65 -10.99 14.63
C ALA A 3 -13.02 -10.28 14.44
N ILE A 4 -13.59 -10.32 13.23
CA ILE A 4 -14.97 -9.86 12.99
C ILE A 4 -15.96 -10.78 13.71
N ASP A 5 -15.79 -12.10 13.54
CA ASP A 5 -16.72 -13.10 14.09
C ASP A 5 -16.81 -13.06 15.63
N ARG A 6 -15.71 -12.67 16.31
CA ARG A 6 -15.66 -12.50 17.77
C ARG A 6 -16.07 -11.11 18.25
N GLY A 7 -16.35 -10.16 17.35
CA GLY A 7 -16.67 -8.77 17.70
C GLY A 7 -15.46 -7.91 18.08
N ASP A 8 -14.23 -8.35 17.77
CA ASP A 8 -13.02 -7.53 17.95
C ASP A 8 -12.97 -6.38 16.94
N LEU A 9 -13.65 -6.53 15.79
CA LEU A 9 -13.81 -5.56 14.72
C LEU A 9 -15.31 -5.42 14.36
N PRO A 10 -15.72 -4.30 13.72
CA PRO A 10 -17.12 -4.09 13.33
C PRO A 10 -17.66 -5.24 12.47
N ALA A 11 -18.92 -5.63 12.72
CA ALA A 11 -19.57 -6.76 12.04
C ALA A 11 -19.80 -6.50 10.54
N ASP A 12 -19.91 -5.24 10.14
CA ASP A 12 -20.09 -4.77 8.77
C ASP A 12 -18.77 -4.47 8.05
N LEU A 13 -17.62 -4.64 8.72
CA LEU A 13 -16.31 -4.41 8.13
C LEU A 13 -16.10 -5.27 6.88
N ARG A 14 -15.69 -4.62 5.79
CA ARG A 14 -15.30 -5.27 4.54
C ARG A 14 -13.81 -5.15 4.31
N ILE A 15 -13.24 -6.17 3.70
CA ILE A 15 -11.83 -6.25 3.31
C ILE A 15 -11.78 -6.23 1.80
N VAL A 16 -11.20 -5.16 1.25
CA VAL A 16 -10.85 -5.11 -0.18
C VAL A 16 -9.48 -5.76 -0.34
N LEU A 17 -9.46 -6.96 -0.93
CA LEU A 17 -8.24 -7.70 -1.20
C LEU A 17 -7.76 -7.36 -2.61
N ARG A 18 -6.77 -6.48 -2.69
CA ARG A 18 -6.05 -6.18 -3.93
C ARG A 18 -4.75 -6.99 -3.98
N ARG A 19 -4.63 -7.83 -5.00
CA ARG A 19 -3.44 -8.63 -5.29
C ARG A 19 -2.39 -7.80 -6.05
N HIS A 20 -1.12 -8.14 -5.92
CA HIS A 20 -0.10 -7.59 -6.83
C HIS A 20 -0.44 -8.05 -8.27
N PRO A 21 -0.31 -7.19 -9.30
CA PRO A 21 -0.74 -7.51 -10.66
C PRO A 21 -0.14 -8.79 -11.25
N THR A 22 1.10 -9.11 -10.88
CA THR A 22 1.80 -10.33 -11.31
C THR A 22 1.77 -11.48 -10.28
N ASP A 23 1.06 -11.34 -9.17
CA ASP A 23 0.94 -12.44 -8.19
C ASP A 23 0.11 -13.60 -8.77
N ASN A 24 0.32 -14.81 -8.28
CA ASN A 24 -0.49 -15.97 -8.65
C ASN A 24 -1.92 -15.83 -8.06
N PRO A 25 -2.99 -15.79 -8.87
CA PRO A 25 -4.37 -15.74 -8.38
C PRO A 25 -4.68 -16.87 -7.40
N GLY A 26 -4.24 -18.09 -7.72
CA GLY A 26 -4.45 -19.32 -6.96
C GLY A 26 -4.02 -19.26 -5.48
N ARG A 27 -3.13 -18.32 -5.14
CA ARG A 27 -2.68 -18.10 -3.77
C ARG A 27 -3.79 -17.57 -2.86
N TRP A 28 -4.82 -16.95 -3.45
CA TRP A 28 -5.86 -16.21 -2.75
C TRP A 28 -7.24 -16.91 -2.77
N ASP A 29 -7.39 -18.02 -3.51
CA ASP A 29 -8.64 -18.80 -3.66
C ASP A 29 -9.31 -19.15 -2.33
N ARG A 30 -8.52 -19.35 -1.27
CA ARG A 30 -9.03 -19.61 0.09
C ARG A 30 -9.92 -18.50 0.67
N PHE A 31 -9.97 -17.33 0.03
CA PHE A 31 -10.81 -16.22 0.41
C PHE A 31 -12.02 -16.02 -0.52
N GLU A 32 -12.14 -16.83 -1.59
CA GLU A 32 -13.34 -16.85 -2.41
C GLU A 32 -14.57 -17.24 -1.58
N GLY A 33 -15.68 -16.54 -1.80
CA GLY A 33 -16.92 -16.76 -1.07
C GLY A 33 -16.92 -16.29 0.40
N VAL A 34 -15.82 -15.76 0.91
CA VAL A 34 -15.79 -15.17 2.27
C VAL A 34 -16.56 -13.87 2.24
N ALA A 35 -17.72 -13.81 2.93
CA ALA A 35 -18.65 -12.68 2.87
C ALA A 35 -18.02 -11.30 3.18
N ALA A 36 -17.04 -11.25 4.09
CA ALA A 36 -16.36 -10.02 4.45
C ALA A 36 -15.28 -9.57 3.43
N VAL A 37 -14.96 -10.37 2.41
CA VAL A 37 -13.88 -10.10 1.45
C VAL A 37 -14.46 -9.77 0.08
N ALA A 38 -14.04 -8.64 -0.49
CA ALA A 38 -14.25 -8.29 -1.88
C ALA A 38 -12.88 -8.29 -2.58
N PHE A 39 -12.81 -8.89 -3.77
CA PHE A 39 -11.59 -8.87 -4.57
C PHE A 39 -11.55 -7.61 -5.43
N ASP A 40 -10.41 -6.93 -5.42
CA ASP A 40 -10.08 -5.86 -6.36
C ASP A 40 -8.99 -6.40 -7.29
N ASP A 41 -9.38 -6.76 -8.51
CA ASP A 41 -8.48 -7.31 -9.51
C ASP A 41 -7.73 -6.17 -10.21
N PRO A 42 -6.38 -6.14 -10.16
CA PRO A 42 -5.59 -5.18 -10.93
C PRO A 42 -5.75 -5.32 -12.44
N GLY A 43 -6.39 -6.38 -12.94
CA GLY A 43 -6.62 -6.64 -14.35
C GLY A 43 -5.40 -7.26 -15.04
N ALA A 44 -5.52 -7.48 -16.34
CA ALA A 44 -4.42 -8.03 -17.14
C ALA A 44 -3.25 -7.05 -17.18
N VAL A 45 -2.05 -7.56 -16.93
CA VAL A 45 -0.80 -6.85 -17.12
C VAL A 45 -0.27 -7.17 -18.51
N GLY A 46 0.33 -6.19 -19.19
CA GLY A 46 0.76 -6.31 -20.57
C GLY A 46 1.57 -7.59 -20.85
N ALA A 47 1.40 -8.16 -22.05
CA ALA A 47 2.03 -9.43 -22.43
C ALA A 47 3.54 -9.33 -22.72
N GLN A 48 4.11 -8.13 -22.69
CA GLN A 48 5.55 -7.94 -22.89
C GLN A 48 6.32 -8.35 -21.64
N ALA A 49 7.45 -9.03 -21.85
CA ALA A 49 8.35 -9.42 -20.76
C ALA A 49 9.00 -8.18 -20.14
N VAL A 50 8.33 -7.62 -19.13
CA VAL A 50 8.91 -6.67 -18.19
C VAL A 50 9.78 -7.42 -17.18
N ARG A 51 10.82 -6.77 -16.64
CA ARG A 51 11.68 -7.40 -15.63
C ARG A 51 10.85 -7.83 -14.42
N PRO A 52 11.24 -8.86 -13.64
CA PRO A 52 10.53 -9.22 -12.41
C PRO A 52 10.31 -8.00 -11.51
N GLY A 53 9.05 -7.72 -11.19
CA GLY A 53 8.64 -6.56 -10.38
C GLY A 53 8.28 -5.30 -11.18
N GLN A 54 8.45 -5.29 -12.50
CA GLN A 54 7.89 -4.26 -13.37
C GLN A 54 6.51 -4.67 -13.87
N VAL A 55 5.59 -3.72 -13.86
CA VAL A 55 4.23 -3.90 -14.32
C VAL A 55 3.88 -2.73 -15.22
N ASP A 56 3.41 -3.03 -16.42
CA ASP A 56 2.81 -2.03 -17.30
C ASP A 56 1.30 -1.95 -16.98
N LEU A 57 0.90 -0.85 -16.33
CA LEU A 57 -0.48 -0.57 -15.96
C LEU A 57 -1.03 0.56 -16.83
N GLY A 58 -2.18 0.32 -17.45
CA GLY A 58 -2.93 1.33 -18.16
C GLY A 58 -3.56 2.35 -17.22
N ARG A 59 -3.98 3.49 -17.78
CA ARG A 59 -4.62 4.60 -17.05
C ARG A 59 -5.79 4.13 -16.18
N ASP A 60 -6.69 3.32 -16.73
CA ASP A 60 -7.89 2.87 -16.00
C ASP A 60 -7.53 1.98 -14.80
N GLN A 61 -6.46 1.17 -14.91
CA GLN A 61 -5.96 0.36 -13.80
C GLN A 61 -5.37 1.22 -12.68
N ILE A 62 -4.66 2.30 -13.05
CA ILE A 62 -4.15 3.29 -12.09
C ILE A 62 -5.29 4.05 -11.43
N VAL A 63 -6.29 4.50 -12.20
CA VAL A 63 -7.48 5.17 -11.64
C VAL A 63 -8.22 4.24 -10.67
N GLY A 64 -8.42 2.97 -11.05
CA GLY A 64 -9.03 1.97 -10.16
C GLY A 64 -8.24 1.77 -8.87
N LEU A 65 -6.91 1.67 -8.94
CA LEU A 65 -6.05 1.61 -7.75
C LEU A 65 -6.23 2.83 -6.85
N CYS A 66 -6.18 4.04 -7.42
CA CYS A 66 -6.39 5.28 -6.67
C CYS A 66 -7.77 5.33 -6.03
N SER A 67 -8.82 4.89 -6.73
CA SER A 67 -10.17 4.79 -6.16
C SER A 67 -10.21 3.83 -4.98
N SER A 68 -9.61 2.64 -5.08
CA SER A 68 -9.54 1.69 -3.96
C SER A 68 -8.83 2.28 -2.74
N LEU A 69 -7.74 3.02 -2.95
CA LEU A 69 -7.02 3.69 -1.85
C LEU A 69 -7.82 4.83 -1.24
N ALA A 70 -8.48 5.66 -2.05
CA ALA A 70 -9.28 6.80 -1.59
C ALA A 70 -10.52 6.40 -0.79
N HIS A 71 -11.18 5.32 -1.20
CA HIS A 71 -12.48 4.88 -0.66
C HIS A 71 -12.38 3.79 0.41
N THR A 72 -11.17 3.44 0.85
CA THR A 72 -10.95 2.57 2.01
C THR A 72 -10.53 3.38 3.23
N ASP A 73 -10.80 2.84 4.42
CA ASP A 73 -10.59 3.56 5.68
C ASP A 73 -9.23 3.28 6.32
N VAL A 74 -8.66 2.10 6.08
CA VAL A 74 -7.37 1.65 6.64
C VAL A 74 -6.65 0.81 5.59
N HIS A 75 -5.36 1.03 5.42
CA HIS A 75 -4.53 0.29 4.47
C HIS A 75 -3.61 -0.68 5.20
N VAL A 76 -3.63 -1.93 4.79
CA VAL A 76 -2.72 -2.97 5.28
C VAL A 76 -1.85 -3.43 4.12
N SER A 77 -0.55 -3.19 4.20
CA SER A 77 0.40 -3.57 3.15
C SER A 77 1.59 -4.33 3.76
N VAL A 78 2.10 -5.36 3.07
CA VAL A 78 3.21 -6.17 3.58
C VAL A 78 4.51 -5.67 2.96
N SER A 79 5.22 -4.79 3.66
CA SER A 79 6.49 -4.19 3.21
C SER A 79 6.42 -3.68 1.76
N SER A 80 5.32 -2.99 1.43
CA SER A 80 5.09 -2.43 0.10
C SER A 80 5.24 -0.91 0.11
N THR A 81 5.80 -0.35 -0.96
CA THR A 81 5.84 1.10 -1.18
C THR A 81 4.44 1.68 -1.40
N MET A 82 3.42 0.84 -1.62
CA MET A 82 2.00 1.24 -1.56
C MET A 82 1.59 1.94 -0.26
N THR A 83 2.40 1.79 0.80
CA THR A 83 2.28 2.60 2.01
C THR A 83 2.30 4.11 1.70
N LEU A 84 3.10 4.55 0.73
CA LEU A 84 3.17 5.95 0.29
C LEU A 84 1.90 6.34 -0.48
N ASP A 85 1.48 5.51 -1.43
CA ASP A 85 0.25 5.74 -2.20
C ASP A 85 -0.99 5.85 -1.30
N GLY A 86 -1.05 5.03 -0.23
CA GLY A 86 -2.08 5.12 0.78
C GLY A 86 -1.99 6.39 1.64
N ALA A 87 -0.77 6.81 1.99
CA ALA A 87 -0.53 8.02 2.78
C ALA A 87 -0.94 9.30 2.04
N PHE A 88 -0.92 9.31 0.70
CA PHE A 88 -1.47 10.43 -0.11
C PHE A 88 -2.95 10.70 0.17
N PHE A 89 -3.72 9.68 0.53
CA PHE A 89 -5.13 9.80 0.91
C PHE A 89 -5.33 10.00 2.42
N ASP A 90 -4.24 10.22 3.15
CA ASP A 90 -4.21 10.41 4.60
C ASP A 90 -4.90 9.29 5.39
N LYS A 91 -4.80 8.05 4.88
CA LYS A 91 -5.37 6.86 5.53
C LYS A 91 -4.35 6.23 6.47
N PRO A 92 -4.77 5.68 7.63
CA PRO A 92 -3.91 4.86 8.48
C PRO A 92 -3.19 3.75 7.70
N GLN A 93 -1.87 3.70 7.84
CA GLN A 93 -1.00 2.73 7.18
C GLN A 93 -0.50 1.68 8.17
N LEU A 94 -0.77 0.41 7.89
CA LEU A 94 -0.41 -0.73 8.75
C LEU A 94 0.48 -1.73 8.02
N GLY A 95 1.59 -2.12 8.66
CA GLY A 95 2.60 -3.03 8.14
C GLY A 95 2.76 -4.27 9.01
N PRO A 96 2.17 -5.43 8.67
CA PRO A 96 2.39 -6.66 9.42
C PRO A 96 3.87 -7.06 9.36
N ALA A 97 4.55 -7.03 10.51
CA ALA A 97 5.95 -7.42 10.71
C ALA A 97 6.06 -8.76 11.45
N TYR A 98 5.13 -9.67 11.16
CA TYR A 98 5.06 -11.00 11.75
C TYR A 98 4.68 -12.06 10.72
N ASP A 99 5.00 -13.32 11.04
CA ASP A 99 4.53 -14.49 10.30
C ASP A 99 3.90 -15.48 11.29
N ARG A 100 2.57 -15.68 11.17
CA ARG A 100 1.80 -16.58 12.04
C ARG A 100 2.10 -18.06 11.78
N ARG A 101 2.48 -18.42 10.55
CA ARG A 101 2.73 -19.81 10.13
C ARG A 101 4.21 -20.16 10.21
N GLY A 102 5.06 -19.16 10.35
CA GLY A 102 6.49 -19.27 10.28
C GLY A 102 7.17 -19.69 11.59
N GLN A 103 8.14 -20.60 11.48
CA GLN A 103 9.19 -20.79 12.50
C GLN A 103 9.95 -19.48 12.78
N ALA A 104 10.77 -19.44 13.84
CA ALA A 104 11.51 -18.24 14.27
C ALA A 104 12.24 -17.49 13.13
N ARG A 105 12.84 -18.22 12.18
CA ARG A 105 13.50 -17.64 11.00
C ARG A 105 12.57 -16.80 10.11
N HIS A 106 11.32 -17.21 9.92
CA HIS A 106 10.36 -16.50 9.07
C HIS A 106 9.81 -15.26 9.79
N ARG A 107 9.59 -15.36 11.11
CA ARG A 107 9.25 -14.19 11.94
C ARG A 107 10.33 -13.12 11.88
N ARG A 108 11.62 -13.54 11.92
CA ARG A 108 12.75 -12.62 11.70
C ARG A 108 12.70 -12.02 10.30
N ARG A 109 12.53 -12.84 9.25
CA ARG A 109 12.42 -12.35 7.87
C ARG A 109 11.29 -11.34 7.68
N ALA A 110 10.12 -11.55 8.29
CA ALA A 110 9.01 -10.61 8.21
C ALA A 110 9.39 -9.21 8.75
N ARG A 111 10.17 -9.15 9.82
CA ARG A 111 10.72 -7.89 10.35
C ARG A 111 11.83 -7.32 9.46
N ASP A 112 12.73 -8.17 8.98
CA ASP A 112 13.86 -7.74 8.13
C ASP A 112 13.40 -7.07 6.82
N LEU A 113 12.18 -7.37 6.34
CA LEU A 113 11.60 -6.68 5.19
C LEU A 113 11.52 -5.16 5.40
N TYR A 114 11.15 -4.73 6.60
CA TYR A 114 11.03 -3.32 6.99
C TYR A 114 12.37 -2.65 7.32
N ALA A 115 13.44 -3.44 7.44
CA ALA A 115 14.80 -2.96 7.69
C ALA A 115 15.62 -2.76 6.40
N ARG A 116 14.99 -2.95 5.23
CA ARG A 116 15.64 -2.71 3.93
C ARG A 116 15.82 -1.22 3.69
N GLU A 117 16.92 -0.85 3.04
CA GLU A 117 17.34 0.54 2.82
C GLU A 117 16.21 1.45 2.32
N HIS A 118 15.52 1.06 1.24
CA HIS A 118 14.42 1.83 0.66
C HIS A 118 13.21 2.00 1.59
N PHE A 119 13.11 1.18 2.64
CA PHE A 119 12.01 1.17 3.59
C PHE A 119 12.36 1.90 4.89
N LEU A 120 13.65 2.16 5.15
CA LEU A 120 14.11 2.86 6.36
C LEU A 120 13.47 4.25 6.53
N PRO A 121 13.36 5.10 5.48
CA PRO A 121 12.72 6.41 5.64
C PRO A 121 11.22 6.29 5.94
N ILE A 122 10.54 5.28 5.38
CA ILE A 122 9.13 5.00 5.66
C ILE A 122 8.94 4.68 7.14
N VAL A 123 9.76 3.77 7.69
CA VAL A 123 9.68 3.40 9.11
C VAL A 123 10.09 4.55 10.01
N ALA A 124 11.16 5.27 9.66
CA ALA A 124 11.67 6.40 10.45
C ALA A 124 10.67 7.57 10.53
N SER A 125 9.79 7.73 9.53
CA SER A 125 8.75 8.77 9.55
C SER A 125 7.71 8.61 10.66
N GLY A 126 7.54 7.39 11.19
CA GLY A 126 6.48 7.05 12.15
C GLY A 126 5.08 6.94 11.56
N GLY A 127 4.88 7.22 10.27
CA GLY A 127 3.54 7.23 9.65
C GLY A 127 3.03 5.84 9.25
N LEU A 128 3.84 4.79 9.45
CA LEU A 128 3.48 3.38 9.25
C LEU A 128 3.53 2.65 10.61
N GLU A 129 2.42 2.08 11.03
CA GLU A 129 2.35 1.26 12.23
C GLU A 129 2.79 -0.18 11.90
N LEU A 130 3.87 -0.65 12.50
CA LEU A 130 4.30 -2.04 12.36
C LEU A 130 3.61 -2.92 13.41
N SER A 131 2.97 -4.00 13.00
CA SER A 131 2.39 -4.98 13.92
C SER A 131 3.36 -6.14 14.13
N ALA A 132 3.65 -6.51 15.37
CA ALA A 132 4.47 -7.68 15.71
C ALA A 132 3.64 -8.97 15.91
N SER A 133 2.30 -8.86 15.90
CA SER A 133 1.39 -9.98 16.10
C SER A 133 0.03 -9.77 15.39
N PRO A 134 -0.78 -10.84 15.19
CA PRO A 134 -2.16 -10.72 14.76
C PRO A 134 -3.01 -9.83 15.68
N GLU A 135 -2.79 -9.91 16.99
CA GLU A 135 -3.54 -9.16 17.99
C GLU A 135 -3.24 -7.66 17.88
N GLU A 136 -1.96 -7.30 17.70
CA GLU A 136 -1.56 -5.92 17.44
C GLU A 136 -2.16 -5.39 16.14
N LEU A 137 -2.14 -6.18 15.06
CA LEU A 137 -2.75 -5.76 13.80
C LEU A 137 -4.25 -5.48 13.96
N VAL A 138 -4.98 -6.34 14.68
CA VAL A 138 -6.41 -6.13 14.95
C VAL A 138 -6.62 -4.85 15.79
N GLY A 139 -5.78 -4.63 16.81
CA GLY A 139 -5.83 -3.40 17.62
C GLY A 139 -5.56 -2.14 16.80
N GLN A 140 -4.58 -2.19 15.90
CA GLN A 140 -4.23 -1.11 14.99
C GLN A 140 -5.33 -0.84 13.96
N VAL A 141 -5.97 -1.87 13.40
CA VAL A 141 -7.13 -1.71 12.52
C VAL A 141 -8.30 -1.06 13.27
N ARG A 142 -8.58 -1.51 14.50
CA ARG A 142 -9.65 -0.92 15.33
C ARG A 142 -9.38 0.55 15.63
N SER A 143 -8.16 0.89 16.07
CA SER A 143 -7.75 2.28 16.27
C SER A 143 -7.79 3.06 14.95
N GLY A 144 -7.42 2.39 13.85
CA GLY A 144 -7.60 2.73 12.44
C GLY A 144 -8.89 3.44 12.16
N LEU A 145 -9.94 2.66 12.33
CA LEU A 145 -11.31 3.02 12.03
C LEU A 145 -11.87 4.06 13.01
N ALA A 146 -11.45 4.01 14.28
CA ALA A 146 -11.96 4.90 15.32
C ALA A 146 -11.33 6.31 15.29
N ARG A 147 -10.04 6.41 14.90
CA ARG A 147 -9.25 7.65 14.90
C ARG A 147 -8.38 7.71 13.65
N PRO A 148 -8.95 7.90 12.45
CA PRO A 148 -8.20 7.90 11.20
C PRO A 148 -7.15 9.02 11.13
N GLU A 149 -7.37 10.14 11.83
CA GLU A 149 -6.48 11.29 11.91
C GLU A 149 -5.22 11.03 12.74
N ARG A 150 -5.18 9.96 13.56
CA ARG A 150 -3.97 9.65 14.32
C ARG A 150 -2.82 9.41 13.34
N LEU A 151 -1.62 9.86 13.71
CA LEU A 151 -0.42 9.76 12.89
C LEU A 151 -0.49 10.51 11.54
N GLN A 152 -1.44 11.45 11.37
CA GLN A 152 -1.53 12.28 10.17
C GLN A 152 -0.27 13.11 9.94
N ALA A 153 0.30 13.69 11.00
CA ALA A 153 1.52 14.48 10.90
C ALA A 153 2.70 13.61 10.44
N GLU A 154 2.79 12.39 10.95
CA GLU A 154 3.81 11.41 10.62
C GLU A 154 3.67 10.88 9.19
N ARG A 155 2.43 10.67 8.71
CA ARG A 155 2.17 10.38 7.29
C ARG A 155 2.58 11.54 6.39
N ARG A 156 2.34 12.78 6.80
CA ARG A 156 2.81 13.96 6.06
C ARG A 156 4.33 14.00 6.01
N THR A 157 5.01 13.82 7.15
CA THR A 157 6.47 13.71 7.22
C THR A 157 7.00 12.58 6.33
N MET A 158 6.30 11.44 6.28
CA MET A 158 6.65 10.32 5.40
C MET A 158 6.67 10.74 3.93
N LEU A 159 5.63 11.44 3.48
CA LEU A 159 5.53 11.94 2.11
C LEU A 159 6.58 13.02 1.83
N GLU A 160 6.78 13.97 2.74
CA GLU A 160 7.78 15.03 2.60
C GLU A 160 9.21 14.49 2.51
N ALA A 161 9.51 13.39 3.21
CA ALA A 161 10.83 12.76 3.20
C ALA A 161 11.13 11.99 1.90
N LEU A 162 10.10 11.50 1.20
CA LEU A 162 10.25 10.56 0.08
C LEU A 162 9.71 11.06 -1.25
N CYS A 163 8.88 12.10 -1.24
CA CYS A 163 8.26 12.67 -2.42
C CYS A 163 8.66 14.14 -2.60
N THR A 164 9.16 14.49 -3.78
CA THR A 164 9.55 15.87 -4.11
C THR A 164 8.36 16.84 -4.06
N ALA A 165 7.16 16.37 -4.41
CA ALA A 165 5.93 17.16 -4.40
C ALA A 165 4.71 16.24 -4.25
N THR A 166 3.64 16.76 -3.63
CA THR A 166 2.41 16.03 -3.34
C THR A 166 1.13 16.70 -3.87
N ASP A 167 1.27 17.76 -4.67
CA ASP A 167 0.18 18.64 -5.13
C ASP A 167 -0.60 18.11 -6.36
N GLY A 168 -0.34 16.87 -6.79
CA GLY A 168 -0.97 16.25 -7.95
C GLY A 168 -0.48 16.76 -9.32
N ARG A 169 0.47 17.70 -9.37
CA ARG A 169 0.94 18.33 -10.64
C ARG A 169 2.19 17.68 -11.23
N ALA A 170 2.35 16.37 -11.03
CA ALA A 170 3.56 15.67 -11.46
C ALA A 170 3.69 15.63 -12.99
N ILE A 171 2.57 15.47 -13.70
CA ILE A 171 2.54 15.40 -15.17
C ILE A 171 2.95 16.75 -15.75
N GLU A 172 2.40 17.84 -15.23
CA GLU A 172 2.70 19.21 -15.66
C GLU A 172 4.19 19.52 -15.46
N ARG A 173 4.74 19.22 -14.28
CA ARG A 173 6.17 19.42 -14.01
C ARG A 173 7.07 18.66 -14.99
N VAL A 174 6.73 17.40 -15.31
CA VAL A 174 7.52 16.61 -16.27
C VAL A 174 7.37 17.16 -17.68
N ALA A 175 6.15 17.51 -18.10
CA ALA A 175 5.89 18.07 -19.42
C ALA A 175 6.62 19.40 -19.64
N ASP A 176 6.62 20.29 -18.64
CA ASP A 176 7.32 21.56 -18.67
C ASP A 176 8.84 21.37 -18.80
N GLU A 177 9.41 20.41 -18.06
CA GLU A 177 10.85 20.13 -18.11
C GLU A 177 11.28 19.57 -19.47
N VAL A 178 10.52 18.61 -20.00
CA VAL A 178 10.77 18.05 -21.33
C VAL A 178 10.63 19.13 -22.41
N GLY A 179 9.61 19.98 -22.30
CA GLY A 179 9.40 21.10 -23.22
C GLY A 179 10.59 22.07 -23.23
N ARG A 180 11.11 22.43 -22.06
CA ARG A 180 12.31 23.28 -21.93
C ARG A 180 13.53 22.62 -22.56
N PHE A 181 13.77 21.35 -22.25
CA PHE A 181 14.89 20.59 -22.82
C PHE A 181 14.87 20.57 -24.35
N VAL A 182 13.70 20.31 -24.95
CA VAL A 182 13.54 20.29 -26.42
C VAL A 182 13.79 21.68 -27.01
N GLN A 183 13.29 22.75 -26.40
CA GLN A 183 13.50 24.12 -26.90
C GLN A 183 14.98 24.53 -26.88
N GLU A 184 15.72 24.18 -25.82
CA GLU A 184 17.14 24.49 -25.70
C GLU A 184 18.00 23.76 -26.76
N HIS A 185 17.57 22.58 -27.21
CA HIS A 185 18.35 21.72 -28.12
C HIS A 185 17.80 21.65 -29.56
N ALA A 186 16.67 22.29 -29.86
CA ALA A 186 16.10 22.35 -31.21
C ALA A 186 16.84 23.33 -32.15
N THR A 187 17.77 24.12 -31.62
CA THR A 187 18.55 25.13 -32.38
C THR A 187 20.05 24.79 -32.51
N ALA A 188 20.45 23.57 -32.17
CA ALA A 188 21.79 23.02 -32.42
C ALA A 188 21.77 22.08 -33.63
#